data_AF-A0A1S3JBM5-F1
#
_entry.id   AF-A0A1S3JBM5-F1
#
_cell.length_a   1.000
_cell.length_b   1.000
_cell.length_c   1.000
_cell.angle_alpha   90.00
_cell.angle_beta   90.00
_cell.angle_gamma   90.00
#
_symmetry.space_group_name_H-M   'P 1'
#
loop_
_entity.id
_entity.type
_entity.pdbx_description
1 polymer ?
#
loop_
_entity_poly.entity_id
_entity_poly.type
_entity_poly.pdbx_seq_one_letter_code
_entity_poly.pdbx_strand_id
1 'polypeptide(L)'
;MAAYRAYPTSFVCVLLAYCALYAEAGFLRPDFDSGWFNMTADETAANTYKEITHGLGETPIKVKVLGRAIDGNHKGFIFEGTGTSQGDDDFGQPRSGPAYAYNNDVVRIWLPTINNFNPGDNYAIYVGGLWGGNDSTNAQASKTAEFKVLAWLEKSFYTASEVIRTNISRYEFKEVPHTLGATPVYVLARAVIPDDETHGGFVFEGIGSQMMSKGPQSYNAYLGLLYGYNASSIRMWTGMFVMGVSDGWGKNKNNVARTSADVEIYVWADFDSTGLGTYDSGWFRWDQSQKEDYMELHVGMGYLPRFALVQYKAIDGDNQGYIFNAIGTAENDGLTPTQKPQLGGVVFAYGKNSVRLWTPSPDLTGTASIVRIMDLGGNQSIQLSTQADVRVRLWAGKFHQKTACTLGSTYQKMEDMSTTWQTANATTHLGQLTVTGSLKCGRECHCRPDCVAWATPGYVRGNIPTSCDLMGVRFGSDQSLPSDQNLKFYRYVDMDISGWEEN
;
A
#
# COMPACT_ATOMS: atom_id res chain seq x y z
N MET A 1 -35.34 3.03 -69.81
CA MET A 1 -33.95 3.53 -69.69
C MET A 1 -33.97 4.76 -68.80
N ALA A 2 -33.15 4.76 -67.75
CA ALA A 2 -32.69 5.84 -66.86
C ALA A 2 -33.74 6.87 -66.36
N ALA A 3 -34.28 6.77 -65.14
CA ALA A 3 -33.66 6.91 -63.79
C ALA A 3 -33.56 8.37 -63.28
N TYR A 4 -34.43 8.65 -62.31
CA TYR A 4 -34.47 9.81 -61.42
C TYR A 4 -33.14 10.03 -60.65
N ARG A 5 -32.73 11.28 -60.47
CA ARG A 5 -31.84 11.69 -59.36
C ARG A 5 -32.47 12.86 -58.61
N ALA A 6 -33.01 12.55 -57.44
CA ALA A 6 -33.21 13.49 -56.36
C ALA A 6 -31.96 13.46 -55.47
N TYR A 7 -31.44 14.64 -55.11
CA TYR A 7 -30.43 14.77 -54.06
C TYR A 7 -31.11 14.87 -52.69
N PRO A 8 -30.65 14.09 -51.71
CA PRO A 8 -30.48 14.66 -50.39
C PRO A 8 -29.12 14.25 -49.82
N THR A 9 -28.30 15.23 -49.45
CA THR A 9 -27.19 15.01 -48.52
C THR A 9 -27.35 15.94 -47.35
N SER A 10 -28.29 15.59 -46.48
CA SER A 10 -28.25 15.99 -45.08
C SER A 10 -27.13 15.16 -44.44
N PHE A 11 -25.96 15.78 -44.26
CA PHE A 11 -24.92 15.25 -43.38
C PHE A 11 -25.44 15.31 -41.94
N VAL A 12 -26.10 14.24 -41.51
CA VAL A 12 -26.25 13.96 -40.08
C VAL A 12 -24.87 13.53 -39.61
N CYS A 13 -24.09 14.47 -39.08
CA CYS A 13 -22.96 14.15 -38.22
C CYS A 13 -23.54 13.46 -36.98
N VAL A 14 -23.63 12.13 -37.05
CA VAL A 14 -23.70 11.31 -35.86
C VAL A 14 -22.36 11.49 -35.17
N LEU A 15 -22.27 12.50 -34.30
CA LEU A 15 -21.33 12.49 -33.19
C LEU A 15 -21.76 11.30 -32.31
N LEU A 16 -21.32 10.12 -32.70
CA LEU A 16 -20.96 9.09 -31.74
C LEU A 16 -19.84 9.73 -30.93
N ALA A 17 -20.24 10.47 -29.89
CA ALA A 17 -19.39 10.65 -28.74
C ALA A 17 -19.08 9.24 -28.27
N TYR A 18 -17.96 8.71 -28.74
CA TYR A 18 -17.12 7.84 -27.94
C TYR A 18 -16.82 8.64 -26.66
N CYS A 19 -17.79 8.67 -25.75
CA CYS A 19 -17.50 8.52 -24.35
C CYS A 19 -16.87 7.13 -24.26
N ALA A 20 -15.60 7.03 -24.67
CA ALA A 20 -14.70 6.16 -23.98
C ALA A 20 -14.77 6.65 -22.53
N LEU A 21 -15.67 6.02 -21.78
CA LEU A 21 -15.42 5.65 -20.41
C LEU A 21 -14.09 4.88 -20.41
N TYR A 22 -12.98 5.59 -20.61
CA TYR A 22 -11.89 5.47 -19.68
C TYR A 22 -12.49 5.93 -18.33
N ALA A 23 -13.28 5.04 -17.72
CA ALA A 23 -12.97 4.69 -16.37
C ALA A 23 -11.50 4.30 -16.47
N GLU A 24 -10.61 5.22 -16.09
CA GLU A 24 -9.32 4.76 -15.60
C GLU A 24 -9.73 3.75 -14.54
N ALA A 25 -9.67 2.46 -14.89
CA ALA A 25 -9.89 1.37 -13.98
C ALA A 25 -8.99 1.76 -12.81
N GLY A 26 -9.60 2.09 -11.67
CA GLY A 26 -8.88 2.66 -10.54
C GLY A 26 -7.78 1.69 -10.22
N PHE A 27 -6.57 1.99 -10.68
CA PHE A 27 -5.54 1.00 -10.74
C PHE A 27 -5.08 0.76 -9.29
N LEU A 28 -4.91 -0.50 -8.88
CA LEU A 28 -4.83 -0.91 -7.46
C LEU A 28 -6.08 -0.56 -6.61
N ARG A 29 -7.24 -0.26 -7.21
CA ARG A 29 -8.51 -0.24 -6.46
C ARG A 29 -8.89 -1.68 -6.13
N PRO A 30 -9.17 -1.99 -4.86
CA PRO A 30 -9.63 -3.33 -4.50
C PRO A 30 -11.01 -3.59 -5.13
N ASP A 31 -11.23 -4.82 -5.59
CA ASP A 31 -12.53 -5.30 -6.06
C ASP A 31 -13.50 -5.48 -4.89
N PHE A 32 -12.96 -5.68 -3.68
CA PHE A 32 -13.72 -5.77 -2.45
C PHE A 32 -13.09 -4.91 -1.35
N ASP A 33 -13.90 -4.06 -0.71
CA ASP A 33 -13.56 -3.31 0.51
C ASP A 33 -14.66 -3.59 1.54
N SER A 34 -14.30 -4.20 2.67
CA SER A 34 -15.26 -4.53 3.72
C SER A 34 -15.80 -3.33 4.50
N GLY A 35 -15.23 -2.13 4.29
CA GLY A 35 -15.32 -1.04 5.25
C GLY A 35 -14.54 -1.34 6.53
N TRP A 36 -14.54 -0.37 7.47
CA TRP A 36 -13.93 -0.54 8.79
C TRP A 36 -14.90 -1.24 9.75
N PHE A 37 -14.40 -2.17 10.56
CA PHE A 37 -15.16 -2.87 11.60
C PHE A 37 -14.29 -3.16 12.82
N ASN A 38 -14.87 -3.27 14.01
CA ASN A 38 -14.09 -3.47 15.23
C ASN A 38 -13.79 -4.95 15.49
N MET A 39 -12.55 -5.24 15.89
CA MET A 39 -12.17 -6.51 16.53
C MET A 39 -11.37 -6.22 17.80
N THR A 40 -11.46 -7.14 18.77
CA THR A 40 -10.76 -7.05 20.05
C THR A 40 -9.95 -8.32 20.27
N ALA A 41 -8.67 -8.18 20.63
CA ALA A 41 -7.81 -9.27 21.04
C ALA A 41 -7.92 -9.45 22.56
N ASP A 42 -8.79 -10.35 22.99
CA ASP A 42 -9.00 -10.68 24.40
C ASP A 42 -9.66 -12.07 24.52
N GLU A 43 -9.37 -12.79 25.58
CA GLU A 43 -9.94 -14.12 25.85
C GLU A 43 -11.47 -14.07 25.97
N THR A 44 -11.98 -13.02 26.59
CA THR A 44 -13.41 -12.82 26.84
C THR A 44 -14.14 -12.21 25.63
N ALA A 45 -13.41 -11.59 24.70
CA ALA A 45 -14.01 -10.93 23.55
C ALA A 45 -14.69 -11.91 22.58
N ALA A 46 -15.89 -11.56 22.12
CA ALA A 46 -16.65 -12.41 21.18
C ALA A 46 -16.15 -12.32 19.73
N ASN A 47 -15.41 -11.27 19.39
CA ASN A 47 -15.03 -10.85 18.03
C ASN A 47 -13.52 -10.98 17.74
N THR A 48 -12.88 -12.00 18.31
CA THR A 48 -11.46 -12.33 18.07
C THR A 48 -11.25 -13.17 16.80
N TYR A 49 -12.35 -13.65 16.22
CA TYR A 49 -12.37 -14.35 14.95
C TYR A 49 -13.47 -13.75 14.08
N LYS A 50 -13.18 -13.57 12.78
CA LYS A 50 -14.19 -13.09 11.83
C LYS A 50 -14.01 -13.75 10.46
N GLU A 51 -15.12 -14.13 9.86
CA GLU A 51 -15.23 -14.46 8.44
C GLU A 51 -15.93 -13.32 7.71
N ILE A 52 -15.38 -12.93 6.57
CA ILE A 52 -15.92 -11.88 5.72
C ILE A 52 -16.08 -12.46 4.32
N THR A 53 -17.34 -12.65 3.92
CA THR A 53 -17.68 -13.02 2.54
C THR A 53 -17.39 -11.85 1.61
N HIS A 54 -16.57 -12.08 0.58
CA HIS A 54 -16.19 -11.04 -0.38
C HIS A 54 -17.00 -11.08 -1.68
N GLY A 55 -17.64 -12.22 -2.00
CA GLY A 55 -18.57 -12.34 -3.12
C GLY A 55 -17.95 -12.15 -4.51
N LEU A 56 -16.63 -12.35 -4.64
CA LEU A 56 -15.91 -12.14 -5.91
C LEU A 56 -16.04 -13.34 -6.86
N GLY A 57 -16.45 -14.51 -6.37
CA GLY A 57 -16.66 -15.71 -7.17
C GLY A 57 -15.38 -16.45 -7.59
N GLU A 58 -14.21 -15.93 -7.22
CA GLU A 58 -12.90 -16.52 -7.46
C GLU A 58 -11.93 -16.10 -6.33
N THR A 59 -10.84 -16.84 -6.15
CA THR A 59 -9.82 -16.54 -5.13
C THR A 59 -9.08 -15.26 -5.49
N PRO A 60 -9.07 -14.22 -4.63
CA PRO A 60 -8.30 -13.00 -4.86
C PRO A 60 -6.82 -13.28 -5.13
N ILE A 61 -6.18 -12.50 -6.00
CA ILE A 61 -4.73 -12.57 -6.19
C ILE A 61 -3.99 -12.05 -4.96
N LYS A 62 -4.54 -11.02 -4.32
CA LYS A 62 -3.98 -10.34 -3.14
C LYS A 62 -5.10 -10.02 -2.16
N VAL A 63 -4.83 -10.19 -0.88
CA VAL A 63 -5.66 -9.65 0.21
C VAL A 63 -4.79 -8.82 1.13
N LYS A 64 -5.33 -7.73 1.67
CA LYS A 64 -4.72 -7.00 2.79
C LYS A 64 -5.74 -6.90 3.91
N VAL A 65 -5.33 -7.35 5.10
CA VAL A 65 -6.03 -7.05 6.35
C VAL A 65 -5.31 -5.87 6.99
N LEU A 66 -6.00 -4.75 7.13
CA LEU A 66 -5.48 -3.50 7.65
C LEU A 66 -6.07 -3.27 9.04
N GLY A 67 -5.23 -3.05 10.06
CA GLY A 67 -5.63 -2.62 11.39
C GLY A 67 -5.31 -1.15 11.60
N ARG A 68 -6.30 -0.34 11.98
CA ARG A 68 -6.14 1.06 12.36
C ARG A 68 -6.17 1.19 13.86
N ALA A 69 -5.08 1.70 14.43
CA ALA A 69 -5.03 2.02 15.85
C ALA A 69 -6.02 3.14 16.17
N ILE A 70 -6.86 2.95 17.18
CA ILE A 70 -7.87 3.92 17.61
C ILE A 70 -7.48 4.65 18.90
N ASP A 71 -6.38 4.22 19.50
CA ASP A 71 -5.80 4.68 20.76
C ASP A 71 -4.26 4.70 20.68
N GLY A 72 -3.60 5.06 21.79
CA GLY A 72 -2.14 5.07 21.92
C GLY A 72 -1.43 6.13 21.07
N ASN A 73 -0.09 6.04 21.04
CA ASN A 73 0.80 7.01 20.38
C ASN A 73 0.73 6.98 18.85
N HIS A 74 0.17 5.90 18.30
CA HIS A 74 0.04 5.67 16.87
C HIS A 74 -1.44 5.71 16.43
N LYS A 75 -2.31 6.36 17.21
CA LYS A 75 -3.72 6.57 16.83
C LYS A 75 -3.84 7.10 15.40
N GLY A 76 -4.60 6.39 14.58
CA GLY A 76 -4.84 6.70 13.17
C GLY A 76 -3.84 6.08 12.18
N PHE A 77 -2.75 5.47 12.65
CA PHE A 77 -1.84 4.70 11.79
C PHE A 77 -2.44 3.34 11.44
N ILE A 78 -2.03 2.84 10.27
CA ILE A 78 -2.42 1.55 9.71
C ILE A 78 -1.27 0.55 9.86
N PHE A 79 -1.58 -0.59 10.47
CA PHE A 79 -0.73 -1.74 10.69
C PHE A 79 -1.26 -2.88 9.81
N GLU A 80 -0.41 -3.53 9.02
CA GLU A 80 -0.82 -4.65 8.16
C GLU A 80 -0.83 -5.99 8.92
N GLY A 81 -1.82 -6.83 8.62
CA GLY A 81 -1.88 -8.21 9.08
C GLY A 81 -0.85 -9.11 8.44
N THR A 82 -0.63 -10.27 9.06
CA THR A 82 0.29 -11.29 8.59
C THR A 82 -0.48 -12.50 8.05
N GLY A 83 0.05 -13.15 7.02
CA GLY A 83 -0.60 -14.30 6.41
C GLY A 83 -0.50 -15.59 7.23
N THR A 84 0.05 -15.55 8.45
CA THR A 84 0.35 -16.70 9.32
C THR A 84 0.74 -16.18 10.70
N SER A 85 0.53 -16.96 11.76
CA SER A 85 1.02 -16.61 13.11
C SER A 85 2.41 -17.18 13.38
N GLN A 86 3.36 -16.36 13.80
CA GLN A 86 4.72 -16.75 14.17
C GLN A 86 4.89 -17.06 15.67
N GLY A 87 3.84 -16.87 16.48
CA GLY A 87 3.88 -17.06 17.93
C GLY A 87 2.82 -18.04 18.45
N ASP A 88 3.23 -18.86 19.42
CA ASP A 88 2.42 -19.86 20.11
C ASP A 88 2.06 -19.42 21.54
N ASP A 89 1.00 -20.02 22.07
CA ASP A 89 0.40 -20.10 23.40
C ASP A 89 1.23 -19.96 24.67
N ASP A 90 2.40 -20.58 24.60
CA ASP A 90 3.00 -21.21 25.77
C ASP A 90 4.24 -20.49 26.30
N PHE A 91 4.41 -19.20 26.00
CA PHE A 91 5.67 -18.50 26.27
C PHE A 91 5.56 -17.16 27.00
N GLY A 92 4.35 -16.75 27.40
CA GLY A 92 4.14 -15.57 28.25
C GLY A 92 4.54 -14.24 27.59
N GLN A 93 4.83 -14.22 26.30
CA GLN A 93 5.08 -12.99 25.55
C GLN A 93 3.77 -12.41 25.04
N PRO A 94 3.67 -11.08 24.87
CA PRO A 94 2.62 -10.43 24.13
C PRO A 94 2.43 -11.06 22.76
N ARG A 95 1.18 -11.31 22.38
CA ARG A 95 0.81 -11.70 21.01
C ARG A 95 0.11 -10.56 20.35
N SER A 96 0.33 -10.42 19.05
CA SER A 96 -0.35 -9.36 18.32
C SER A 96 -0.52 -9.59 16.85
N GLY A 97 -1.44 -8.82 16.28
CA GLY A 97 -1.65 -8.69 14.87
C GLY A 97 -2.76 -9.60 14.39
N PRO A 98 -3.48 -9.21 13.34
CA PRO A 98 -4.37 -10.14 12.69
C PRO A 98 -3.57 -11.12 11.83
N ALA A 99 -3.67 -12.41 12.14
CA ALA A 99 -3.37 -13.45 11.17
C ALA A 99 -4.57 -13.62 10.24
N TYR A 100 -4.34 -13.92 8.96
CA TYR A 100 -5.44 -14.10 8.00
C TYR A 100 -5.14 -15.12 6.91
N ALA A 101 -6.22 -15.64 6.34
CA ALA A 101 -6.23 -16.53 5.19
C ALA A 101 -7.48 -16.28 4.36
N TYR A 102 -7.46 -16.63 3.08
CA TYR A 102 -8.59 -16.37 2.19
C TYR A 102 -8.76 -17.47 1.15
N ASN A 103 -9.97 -17.61 0.62
CA ASN A 103 -10.26 -18.51 -0.50
C ASN A 103 -11.13 -17.78 -1.53
N ASN A 104 -11.92 -18.52 -2.30
CA ASN A 104 -12.82 -17.98 -3.33
C ASN A 104 -14.12 -17.34 -2.80
N ASP A 105 -14.41 -17.49 -1.50
CA ASP A 105 -15.67 -17.03 -0.89
C ASP A 105 -15.45 -16.06 0.27
N VAL A 106 -14.51 -16.38 1.17
CA VAL A 106 -14.30 -15.68 2.43
C VAL A 106 -12.85 -15.31 2.71
N VAL A 107 -12.68 -14.23 3.48
CA VAL A 107 -11.46 -13.91 4.22
C VAL A 107 -11.68 -14.22 5.69
N ARG A 108 -10.78 -15.02 6.28
CA ARG A 108 -10.73 -15.33 7.71
C ARG A 108 -9.69 -14.46 8.39
N ILE A 109 -10.05 -13.95 9.56
CA ILE A 109 -9.18 -13.12 10.40
C ILE A 109 -9.18 -13.69 11.81
N TRP A 110 -8.00 -13.88 12.37
CA TRP A 110 -7.78 -14.32 13.74
C TRP A 110 -6.97 -13.28 14.50
N LEU A 111 -7.48 -12.87 15.65
CA LEU A 111 -6.71 -12.13 16.66
C LEU A 111 -6.29 -13.08 17.79
N PRO A 112 -5.20 -12.77 18.50
CA PRO A 112 -4.82 -13.49 19.71
C PRO A 112 -5.93 -13.45 20.76
N THR A 113 -6.10 -14.56 21.47
CA THR A 113 -7.19 -14.80 22.42
C THR A 113 -6.72 -15.28 23.77
N ILE A 114 -5.86 -16.29 23.82
CA ILE A 114 -5.39 -16.89 25.06
C ILE A 114 -3.89 -16.69 25.13
N ASN A 115 -3.37 -16.49 26.34
CA ASN A 115 -1.96 -16.57 26.67
C ASN A 115 -1.83 -17.35 27.98
N ASN A 116 -1.44 -18.63 27.86
CA ASN A 116 -1.45 -19.59 28.97
C ASN A 116 -0.55 -19.17 30.14
N PHE A 117 0.46 -18.33 29.88
CA PHE A 117 1.43 -17.88 30.88
C PHE A 117 1.20 -16.46 31.37
N ASN A 118 0.78 -15.54 30.49
CA ASN A 118 0.42 -14.16 30.85
C ASN A 118 -0.98 -13.80 30.33
N PRO A 119 -2.04 -14.26 31.04
CA PRO A 119 -3.42 -13.93 30.69
C PRO A 119 -3.57 -12.40 30.71
N GLY A 120 -3.78 -11.81 29.54
CA GLY A 120 -3.92 -10.35 29.43
C GLY A 120 -2.92 -9.66 28.50
N ASP A 121 -1.99 -10.37 27.85
CA ASP A 121 -1.06 -9.78 26.86
C ASP A 121 -1.40 -10.14 25.40
N ASN A 122 -2.68 -10.09 25.05
CA ASN A 122 -3.15 -10.24 23.66
C ASN A 122 -3.48 -8.89 23.04
N TYR A 123 -2.93 -8.55 21.89
CA TYR A 123 -3.12 -7.23 21.28
C TYR A 123 -3.65 -7.38 19.85
N ALA A 124 -4.55 -6.49 19.46
CA ALA A 124 -5.00 -6.37 18.08
C ALA A 124 -3.89 -5.72 17.22
N ILE A 125 -3.17 -4.77 17.82
CA ILE A 125 -2.02 -4.08 17.24
C ILE A 125 -0.96 -3.92 18.34
N TYR A 126 0.29 -4.23 18.02
CA TYR A 126 1.40 -4.14 18.96
C TYR A 126 2.69 -3.78 18.25
N VAL A 127 3.39 -2.82 18.82
CA VAL A 127 4.82 -2.58 18.64
C VAL A 127 5.32 -1.99 19.95
N GLY A 128 6.35 -2.55 20.54
CA GLY A 128 6.80 -2.16 21.87
C GLY A 128 7.79 -3.18 22.44
N GLY A 129 8.07 -3.08 23.74
CA GLY A 129 9.10 -3.89 24.37
C GLY A 129 10.44 -3.67 23.66
N LEU A 130 11.04 -4.70 23.11
CA LEU A 130 12.33 -4.56 22.45
C LEU A 130 12.29 -3.89 21.06
N TRP A 131 11.10 -3.68 20.49
CA TRP A 131 10.94 -3.01 19.20
C TRP A 131 10.97 -1.49 19.40
N GLY A 132 11.94 -0.80 18.77
CA GLY A 132 12.12 0.65 18.97
C GLY A 132 12.67 1.02 20.36
N GLY A 133 13.54 0.18 20.92
CA GLY A 133 14.39 0.57 22.05
C GLY A 133 13.73 0.57 23.43
N ASN A 134 12.57 -0.08 23.57
CA ASN A 134 11.72 0.00 24.77
C ASN A 134 11.33 1.45 25.12
N ASP A 135 11.27 2.30 24.10
CA ASP A 135 10.76 3.65 24.22
C ASP A 135 9.24 3.64 24.16
N SER A 136 8.63 3.91 25.31
CA SER A 136 7.17 3.99 25.44
C SER A 136 6.52 5.00 24.49
N THR A 137 7.26 6.01 23.99
CA THR A 137 6.74 7.01 23.05
C THR A 137 6.57 6.47 21.63
N ASN A 138 7.32 5.42 21.28
CA ASN A 138 7.27 4.74 19.98
C ASN A 138 6.48 3.42 20.03
N ALA A 139 5.83 3.14 21.16
CA ALA A 139 5.07 1.92 21.37
C ALA A 139 3.57 2.10 21.05
N GLN A 140 2.96 1.04 20.53
CA GLN A 140 1.53 0.85 20.40
C GLN A 140 1.15 -0.49 21.04
N ALA A 141 0.06 -0.51 21.82
CA ALA A 141 -0.46 -1.73 22.42
C ALA A 141 -1.99 -1.64 22.51
N SER A 142 -2.67 -1.91 21.39
CA SER A 142 -4.13 -1.80 21.30
C SER A 142 -4.80 -3.14 21.54
N LYS A 143 -5.73 -3.22 22.50
CA LYS A 143 -6.62 -4.38 22.64
C LYS A 143 -7.69 -4.42 21.57
N THR A 144 -8.21 -3.26 21.22
CA THR A 144 -9.25 -3.08 20.21
C THR A 144 -8.73 -2.18 19.11
N ALA A 145 -9.00 -2.55 17.86
CA ALA A 145 -8.68 -1.75 16.70
C ALA A 145 -9.80 -1.86 15.66
N GLU A 146 -9.83 -0.90 14.73
CA GLU A 146 -10.66 -1.00 13.54
C GLU A 146 -9.90 -1.79 12.48
N PHE A 147 -10.55 -2.77 11.87
CA PHE A 147 -9.99 -3.59 10.79
C PHE A 147 -10.73 -3.35 9.50
N LYS A 148 -10.02 -3.52 8.38
CA LYS A 148 -10.54 -3.47 7.03
C LYS A 148 -9.91 -4.57 6.20
N VAL A 149 -10.71 -5.23 5.37
CA VAL A 149 -10.24 -6.19 4.36
C VAL A 149 -10.35 -5.55 3.00
N LEU A 150 -9.23 -5.59 2.28
CA LEU A 150 -9.16 -5.26 0.87
C LEU A 150 -8.76 -6.51 0.09
N ALA A 151 -9.46 -6.80 -1.02
CA ALA A 151 -9.11 -7.91 -1.90
C ALA A 151 -9.09 -7.46 -3.37
N TRP A 152 -8.13 -7.99 -4.11
CA TRP A 152 -7.96 -7.73 -5.53
C TRP A 152 -8.01 -9.04 -6.30
N LEU A 153 -8.73 -9.02 -7.41
CA LEU A 153 -8.67 -10.01 -8.48
C LEU A 153 -7.47 -9.72 -9.37
N GLU A 154 -6.99 -10.74 -10.08
CA GLU A 154 -5.81 -10.60 -10.95
C GLU A 154 -5.98 -9.47 -11.98
N LYS A 155 -7.18 -9.33 -12.56
CA LYS A 155 -7.52 -8.28 -13.54
C LYS A 155 -7.46 -6.84 -12.98
N SER A 156 -7.58 -6.68 -11.68
CA SER A 156 -7.58 -5.38 -10.98
C SER A 156 -6.27 -5.12 -10.24
N PHE A 157 -5.39 -6.12 -10.23
CA PHE A 157 -4.01 -6.01 -9.82
C PHE A 157 -3.09 -5.89 -11.05
N TYR A 158 -1.80 -5.62 -10.85
CA TYR A 158 -0.86 -5.75 -11.94
C TYR A 158 -0.79 -7.20 -12.41
N THR A 159 -0.80 -7.45 -13.71
CA THR A 159 -0.48 -8.78 -14.24
C THR A 159 0.95 -9.14 -13.86
N ALA A 160 1.14 -10.30 -13.25
CA ALA A 160 2.46 -10.78 -12.90
C ALA A 160 3.30 -10.97 -14.18
N SER A 161 4.55 -10.55 -14.12
CA SER A 161 5.52 -10.77 -15.20
C SER A 161 5.88 -12.25 -15.32
N GLU A 162 5.85 -12.97 -14.20
CA GLU A 162 6.09 -14.40 -14.14
C GLU A 162 5.29 -15.03 -12.99
N VAL A 163 4.81 -16.26 -13.19
CA VAL A 163 4.16 -17.07 -12.15
C VAL A 163 4.89 -18.41 -12.06
N ILE A 164 5.45 -18.69 -10.89
CA ILE A 164 6.18 -19.93 -10.60
C ILE A 164 5.33 -20.78 -9.66
N ARG A 165 5.22 -22.07 -9.95
CA ARG A 165 4.55 -23.04 -9.09
C ARG A 165 5.55 -24.04 -8.56
N THR A 166 5.49 -24.29 -7.27
CA THR A 166 6.33 -25.28 -6.60
C THR A 166 5.59 -25.84 -5.39
N ASN A 167 6.25 -26.66 -4.59
CA ASN A 167 5.78 -27.10 -3.29
C ASN A 167 6.88 -26.88 -2.26
N ILE A 168 6.51 -26.90 -0.99
CA ILE A 168 7.47 -26.86 0.10
C ILE A 168 6.92 -27.61 1.31
N SER A 169 7.80 -28.27 2.05
CA SER A 169 7.51 -29.03 3.26
C SER A 169 8.11 -28.36 4.49
N ARG A 170 7.80 -28.88 5.68
CA ARG A 170 8.39 -28.42 6.95
C ARG A 170 9.92 -28.53 6.95
N TYR A 171 10.57 -27.56 7.59
CA TYR A 171 12.03 -27.46 7.70
C TYR A 171 12.77 -27.50 6.36
N GLU A 172 12.14 -27.06 5.27
CA GLU A 172 12.72 -27.07 3.92
C GLU A 172 13.23 -25.68 3.55
N PHE A 173 14.43 -25.64 2.98
CA PHE A 173 14.93 -24.50 2.23
C PHE A 173 14.76 -24.80 0.75
N LYS A 174 14.24 -23.82 0.00
CA LYS A 174 14.06 -23.93 -1.43
C LYS A 174 14.44 -22.64 -2.12
N GLU A 175 15.27 -22.74 -3.15
CA GLU A 175 15.59 -21.64 -4.04
C GLU A 175 15.04 -21.93 -5.43
N VAL A 176 14.23 -21.01 -5.97
CA VAL A 176 13.63 -21.13 -7.29
C VAL A 176 14.09 -19.95 -8.16
N PRO A 177 14.60 -20.21 -9.38
CA PRO A 177 15.01 -19.13 -10.27
C PRO A 177 13.78 -18.42 -10.87
N HIS A 178 13.96 -17.16 -11.25
CA HIS A 178 13.03 -16.43 -12.10
C HIS A 178 13.77 -15.83 -13.32
N THR A 179 13.03 -15.45 -14.35
CA THR A 179 13.57 -15.14 -15.68
C THR A 179 13.60 -13.65 -16.02
N LEU A 180 13.19 -12.77 -15.10
CA LEU A 180 13.12 -11.32 -15.33
C LEU A 180 14.44 -10.64 -15.74
N GLY A 181 15.59 -11.20 -15.39
CA GLY A 181 16.90 -10.58 -15.66
C GLY A 181 17.16 -9.27 -14.89
N ALA A 182 16.29 -8.92 -13.94
CA ALA A 182 16.38 -7.78 -13.04
C ALA A 182 15.69 -8.11 -11.71
N THR A 183 15.99 -7.34 -10.67
CA THR A 183 15.32 -7.49 -9.37
C THR A 183 13.83 -7.16 -9.49
N PRO A 184 12.92 -8.08 -9.11
CA PRO A 184 11.50 -7.80 -9.07
C PRO A 184 11.19 -6.59 -8.20
N VAL A 185 10.24 -5.77 -8.62
CA VAL A 185 9.67 -4.70 -7.80
C VAL A 185 8.87 -5.30 -6.65
N TYR A 186 8.11 -6.37 -6.90
CA TYR A 186 7.32 -7.05 -5.90
C TYR A 186 7.29 -8.55 -6.17
N VAL A 187 7.26 -9.32 -5.11
CA VAL A 187 7.03 -10.77 -5.14
C VAL A 187 5.97 -11.08 -4.11
N LEU A 188 5.03 -11.94 -4.47
CA LEU A 188 4.03 -12.52 -3.58
C LEU A 188 4.15 -14.02 -3.63
N ALA A 189 4.54 -14.64 -2.53
CA ALA A 189 4.47 -16.09 -2.34
C ALA A 189 3.18 -16.44 -1.59
N ARG A 190 2.42 -17.39 -2.12
CA ARG A 190 1.14 -17.87 -1.56
C ARG A 190 1.23 -19.36 -1.31
N ALA A 191 1.08 -19.76 -0.04
CA ALA A 191 0.93 -21.16 0.33
C ALA A 191 -0.56 -21.54 0.22
N VAL A 192 -0.87 -22.56 -0.56
CA VAL A 192 -2.24 -22.96 -0.91
C VAL A 192 -2.51 -24.36 -0.35
N ILE A 193 -3.67 -24.52 0.29
CA ILE A 193 -4.17 -25.83 0.72
C ILE A 193 -4.92 -26.45 -0.47
N PRO A 194 -4.54 -27.66 -0.92
CA PRO A 194 -5.25 -28.36 -2.00
C PRO A 194 -6.76 -28.48 -1.76
N ASP A 195 -7.56 -28.34 -2.82
CA ASP A 195 -9.04 -28.27 -2.75
C ASP A 195 -9.68 -29.53 -2.13
N ASP A 196 -9.03 -30.68 -2.22
CA ASP A 196 -9.50 -31.96 -1.70
C ASP A 196 -9.19 -32.19 -0.22
N GLU A 197 -8.52 -31.24 0.45
CA GLU A 197 -8.16 -31.32 1.85
C GLU A 197 -9.10 -30.54 2.78
N THR A 198 -8.97 -30.79 4.09
CA THR A 198 -9.64 -29.95 5.11
C THR A 198 -9.09 -28.53 5.03
N HIS A 199 -10.00 -27.55 4.93
CA HIS A 199 -9.68 -26.16 4.58
C HIS A 199 -9.11 -25.98 3.16
N GLY A 200 -9.44 -26.89 2.24
CA GLY A 200 -9.07 -26.78 0.83
C GLY A 200 -9.44 -25.44 0.19
N GLY A 201 -8.56 -24.96 -0.69
CA GLY A 201 -8.67 -23.68 -1.38
C GLY A 201 -8.26 -22.46 -0.55
N PHE A 202 -7.95 -22.62 0.75
CA PHE A 202 -7.42 -21.53 1.55
C PHE A 202 -5.98 -21.21 1.20
N VAL A 203 -5.70 -19.91 1.17
CA VAL A 203 -4.42 -19.30 0.85
C VAL A 203 -3.89 -18.56 2.07
N PHE A 204 -2.63 -18.82 2.39
CA PHE A 204 -1.83 -18.13 3.40
C PHE A 204 -0.69 -17.39 2.69
N GLU A 205 -0.54 -16.09 2.94
CA GLU A 205 0.54 -15.33 2.32
C GLU A 205 1.85 -15.55 3.07
N GLY A 206 2.93 -15.71 2.30
CA GLY A 206 4.27 -15.72 2.86
C GLY A 206 4.65 -14.38 3.49
N ILE A 207 5.62 -14.43 4.37
CA ILE A 207 6.15 -13.30 5.14
C ILE A 207 7.61 -13.04 4.77
N GLY A 208 8.09 -11.81 4.93
CA GLY A 208 9.50 -11.47 4.72
C GLY A 208 10.32 -11.36 6.02
N SER A 209 9.66 -11.23 7.17
CA SER A 209 10.30 -11.02 8.48
C SER A 209 10.08 -12.19 9.42
N GLN A 210 11.18 -12.80 9.87
CA GLN A 210 11.20 -13.75 10.97
C GLN A 210 11.36 -13.00 12.29
N MET A 211 10.30 -12.92 13.10
CA MET A 211 10.28 -12.11 14.32
C MET A 211 10.96 -12.76 15.52
N MET A 212 11.04 -14.08 15.55
CA MET A 212 11.72 -14.84 16.60
C MET A 212 12.51 -15.99 15.98
N SER A 213 13.45 -16.57 16.71
CA SER A 213 13.97 -17.92 16.41
C SER A 213 13.62 -18.93 17.50
N LYS A 214 13.95 -20.21 17.28
CA LYS A 214 13.54 -21.30 18.15
C LYS A 214 14.01 -21.01 19.57
N GLY A 215 13.05 -20.79 20.45
CA GLY A 215 13.27 -20.71 21.88
C GLY A 215 13.89 -22.03 22.36
N PRO A 216 14.59 -22.02 23.50
CA PRO A 216 15.28 -23.21 23.99
C PRO A 216 14.34 -24.35 24.38
N GLN A 217 13.04 -24.12 24.45
CA GLN A 217 12.06 -25.18 24.45
C GLN A 217 11.74 -25.53 23.00
N SER A 218 12.01 -26.79 22.64
CA SER A 218 12.02 -27.37 21.29
C SER A 218 10.73 -27.27 20.47
N TYR A 219 9.73 -26.53 20.95
CA TYR A 219 8.34 -26.52 20.50
C TYR A 219 7.91 -25.21 19.82
N ASN A 220 8.81 -24.24 19.56
CA ASN A 220 8.47 -23.07 18.76
C ASN A 220 8.01 -23.51 17.36
N ALA A 221 6.69 -23.59 17.20
CA ALA A 221 6.05 -23.78 15.92
C ALA A 221 6.15 -22.46 15.16
N TYR A 222 7.27 -22.22 14.49
CA TYR A 222 7.27 -21.25 13.39
C TYR A 222 6.23 -21.73 12.38
N LEU A 223 5.08 -21.06 12.36
CA LEU A 223 4.10 -21.22 11.30
C LEU A 223 4.39 -20.14 10.28
N GLY A 224 4.66 -20.56 9.05
CA GLY A 224 4.75 -19.63 7.93
C GLY A 224 5.80 -19.97 6.91
N LEU A 225 5.53 -19.48 5.71
CA LEU A 225 6.45 -19.46 4.60
C LEU A 225 7.23 -18.14 4.64
N LEU A 226 8.48 -18.18 5.08
CA LEU A 226 9.38 -17.04 4.94
C LEU A 226 9.94 -17.03 3.52
N TYR A 227 10.03 -15.86 2.88
CA TYR A 227 10.70 -15.73 1.60
C TYR A 227 11.47 -14.42 1.44
N GLY A 228 12.43 -14.45 0.53
CA GLY A 228 13.18 -13.29 0.06
C GLY A 228 13.54 -13.48 -1.41
N TYR A 229 13.82 -12.41 -2.13
CA TYR A 229 14.09 -12.47 -3.57
C TYR A 229 15.17 -11.49 -4.00
N ASN A 230 15.90 -11.80 -5.05
CA ASN A 230 16.91 -10.92 -5.63
C ASN A 230 16.71 -10.78 -7.15
N ALA A 231 17.77 -10.50 -7.90
CA ALA A 231 17.70 -10.36 -9.36
C ALA A 231 17.57 -11.68 -10.15
N SER A 232 17.78 -12.83 -9.50
CA SER A 232 17.86 -14.13 -10.17
C SER A 232 16.95 -15.20 -9.57
N SER A 233 16.63 -15.12 -8.28
CA SER A 233 15.91 -16.19 -7.60
C SER A 233 15.08 -15.69 -6.41
N ILE A 234 14.12 -16.53 -6.03
CA ILE A 234 13.34 -16.44 -4.80
C ILE A 234 13.79 -17.57 -3.88
N ARG A 235 14.16 -17.24 -2.65
CA ARG A 235 14.44 -18.20 -1.59
C ARG A 235 13.25 -18.29 -0.64
N MET A 236 12.99 -19.50 -0.16
CA MET A 236 11.92 -19.82 0.76
C MET A 236 12.46 -20.68 1.89
N TRP A 237 11.97 -20.42 3.11
CA TRP A 237 12.30 -21.17 4.30
C TRP A 237 11.03 -21.46 5.09
N THR A 238 10.95 -22.66 5.65
CA THR A 238 9.84 -23.08 6.50
C THR A 238 10.34 -23.63 7.83
N GLY A 239 9.51 -23.51 8.85
CA GLY A 239 9.74 -24.12 10.16
C GLY A 239 8.99 -25.44 10.30
N MET A 240 8.46 -25.69 11.50
CA MET A 240 7.65 -26.86 11.79
C MET A 240 6.39 -26.92 10.91
N PHE A 241 5.80 -25.77 10.60
CA PHE A 241 4.64 -25.66 9.74
C PHE A 241 4.88 -24.61 8.65
N VAL A 242 4.47 -24.95 7.43
CA VAL A 242 4.58 -24.08 6.24
C VAL A 242 3.56 -22.96 6.30
N MET A 243 2.41 -23.21 6.91
CA MET A 243 1.36 -22.24 7.14
C MET A 243 0.56 -22.65 8.37
N GLY A 244 0.01 -21.66 9.08
CA GLY A 244 -0.97 -21.95 10.10
C GLY A 244 -1.40 -20.76 10.93
N VAL A 245 -2.53 -20.98 11.58
CA VAL A 245 -3.02 -20.24 12.74
C VAL A 245 -3.56 -21.30 13.69
N SER A 246 -2.89 -21.48 14.82
CA SER A 246 -3.21 -22.49 15.81
C SER A 246 -2.86 -22.00 17.20
N ASP A 247 -3.54 -22.55 18.21
CA ASP A 247 -3.30 -22.41 19.64
C ASP A 247 -3.14 -20.98 20.18
N GLY A 248 -4.14 -20.53 20.93
CA GLY A 248 -4.22 -19.16 21.42
C GLY A 248 -4.75 -18.12 20.43
N TRP A 249 -5.10 -18.51 19.20
CA TRP A 249 -5.63 -17.59 18.17
C TRP A 249 -7.12 -17.82 17.88
N GLY A 250 -7.90 -16.74 17.78
CA GLY A 250 -9.32 -16.73 17.39
C GLY A 250 -10.21 -17.76 18.11
N LYS A 251 -9.89 -18.10 19.37
CA LYS A 251 -10.57 -19.13 20.18
C LYS A 251 -10.57 -20.50 19.53
N ASN A 252 -9.47 -20.83 18.85
CA ASN A 252 -9.27 -22.09 18.16
C ASN A 252 -10.29 -22.38 17.03
N LYS A 253 -10.97 -21.34 16.52
CA LYS A 253 -11.94 -21.49 15.42
C LYS A 253 -11.22 -21.70 14.10
N ASN A 254 -11.57 -22.79 13.39
CA ASN A 254 -11.01 -23.09 12.07
C ASN A 254 -9.47 -23.06 12.06
N ASN A 255 -8.84 -23.60 13.10
CA ASN A 255 -7.39 -23.68 13.20
C ASN A 255 -6.79 -24.45 12.04
N VAL A 256 -5.68 -23.95 11.53
CA VAL A 256 -4.92 -24.55 10.43
C VAL A 256 -3.48 -24.69 10.88
N ALA A 257 -2.90 -25.87 10.68
CA ALA A 257 -1.46 -26.08 10.83
C ALA A 257 -1.03 -27.13 9.80
N ARG A 258 -0.28 -26.71 8.77
CA ARG A 258 0.12 -27.59 7.66
C ARG A 258 1.62 -27.74 7.60
N THR A 259 2.10 -28.98 7.42
CA THR A 259 3.52 -29.29 7.29
C THR A 259 4.01 -29.32 5.84
N SER A 260 3.13 -29.05 4.88
CA SER A 260 3.44 -28.95 3.45
C SER A 260 2.38 -28.09 2.76
N ALA A 261 2.75 -27.51 1.62
CA ALA A 261 1.87 -26.68 0.81
C ALA A 261 2.29 -26.71 -0.66
N ASP A 262 1.31 -26.51 -1.54
CA ASP A 262 1.60 -25.96 -2.86
C ASP A 262 1.89 -24.47 -2.71
N VAL A 263 2.87 -23.97 -3.47
CA VAL A 263 3.29 -22.58 -3.42
C VAL A 263 3.17 -21.96 -4.81
N GLU A 264 2.42 -20.88 -4.89
CA GLU A 264 2.33 -20.03 -6.07
C GLU A 264 3.09 -18.73 -5.82
N ILE A 265 4.04 -18.41 -6.70
CA ILE A 265 4.90 -17.24 -6.58
C ILE A 265 4.64 -16.34 -7.77
N TYR A 266 4.15 -15.14 -7.49
CA TYR A 266 3.89 -14.12 -8.48
C TYR A 266 5.00 -13.09 -8.42
N VAL A 267 5.58 -12.79 -9.57
CA VAL A 267 6.76 -11.93 -9.70
C VAL A 267 6.42 -10.75 -10.61
N TRP A 268 6.60 -9.53 -10.11
CA TRP A 268 6.36 -8.30 -10.87
C TRP A 268 7.67 -7.56 -11.13
N ALA A 269 8.00 -7.35 -12.40
CA ALA A 269 9.16 -6.57 -12.81
C ALA A 269 8.99 -5.08 -12.49
N ASP A 270 7.76 -4.58 -12.56
CA ASP A 270 7.48 -3.15 -12.40
C ASP A 270 6.04 -2.89 -11.89
N PHE A 271 5.91 -1.89 -11.02
CA PHE A 271 4.63 -1.29 -10.60
C PHE A 271 4.52 0.19 -10.99
N ASP A 272 5.57 0.77 -11.56
CA ASP A 272 5.73 2.21 -11.73
C ASP A 272 5.49 2.67 -13.18
N SER A 273 5.41 1.76 -14.16
CA SER A 273 5.04 2.06 -15.56
C SER A 273 3.69 2.76 -15.74
N THR A 274 2.84 2.79 -14.70
CA THR A 274 1.57 3.53 -14.69
C THR A 274 1.71 4.98 -14.21
N GLY A 275 2.87 5.38 -13.67
CA GLY A 275 3.09 6.70 -13.08
C GLY A 275 2.29 6.95 -11.78
N LEU A 276 1.88 5.87 -11.10
CA LEU A 276 1.05 5.93 -9.88
C LEU A 276 1.87 5.87 -8.58
N GLY A 277 3.16 5.50 -8.67
CA GLY A 277 4.10 5.62 -7.55
C GLY A 277 4.15 7.06 -7.09
N THR A 278 3.66 7.32 -5.87
CA THR A 278 3.47 8.68 -5.37
C THR A 278 4.60 9.09 -4.43
N TYR A 279 5.21 8.10 -3.78
CA TYR A 279 6.37 8.29 -2.93
C TYR A 279 7.28 7.06 -3.01
N ASP A 280 8.58 7.32 -3.13
CA ASP A 280 9.64 6.32 -3.03
C ASP A 280 10.82 6.95 -2.30
N SER A 281 11.20 6.38 -1.16
CA SER A 281 12.34 6.87 -0.39
C SER A 281 13.68 6.61 -1.07
N GLY A 282 13.70 5.74 -2.09
CA GLY A 282 14.93 5.06 -2.51
C GLY A 282 15.44 4.11 -1.41
N TRP A 283 16.57 3.47 -1.68
CA TRP A 283 17.26 2.65 -0.68
C TRP A 283 18.12 3.54 0.23
N PHE A 284 17.90 3.45 1.55
CA PHE A 284 18.74 4.08 2.55
C PHE A 284 19.28 3.02 3.51
N ARG A 285 20.48 3.25 4.06
CA ARG A 285 21.10 2.31 5.01
C ARG A 285 20.43 2.47 6.38
N TRP A 286 20.03 1.35 6.97
CA TRP A 286 19.69 1.25 8.38
C TRP A 286 20.76 0.43 9.09
N ASP A 287 21.37 1.00 10.13
CA ASP A 287 22.43 0.39 10.93
C ASP A 287 22.10 0.42 12.42
N GLN A 288 21.82 -0.74 13.01
CA GLN A 288 21.48 -0.85 14.43
C GLN A 288 22.64 -0.45 15.36
N SER A 289 23.89 -0.42 14.88
CA SER A 289 25.04 0.05 15.68
C SER A 289 24.96 1.55 16.02
N GLN A 290 24.18 2.31 15.25
CA GLN A 290 23.90 3.72 15.52
C GLN A 290 22.80 3.92 16.57
N LYS A 291 22.28 2.82 17.16
CA LYS A 291 21.15 2.83 18.10
C LYS A 291 19.86 3.42 17.51
N GLU A 292 19.72 3.31 16.19
CA GLU A 292 18.49 3.62 15.48
C GLU A 292 17.66 2.33 15.44
N ASP A 293 16.69 2.18 16.33
CA ASP A 293 15.73 1.07 16.33
C ASP A 293 14.30 1.52 16.01
N TYR A 294 14.11 2.83 15.86
CA TYR A 294 12.89 3.48 15.38
C TYR A 294 13.23 4.55 14.33
N MET A 295 12.38 4.67 13.32
CA MET A 295 12.48 5.72 12.32
C MET A 295 11.09 6.20 11.90
N GLU A 296 10.93 7.51 11.72
CA GLU A 296 9.75 8.11 11.08
C GLU A 296 10.16 8.84 9.81
N LEU A 297 9.60 8.41 8.69
CA LEU A 297 9.76 9.04 7.39
C LEU A 297 8.57 9.94 7.12
N HIS A 298 8.80 11.23 6.91
CA HIS A 298 7.75 12.15 6.45
C HIS A 298 7.53 11.98 4.94
N VAL A 299 6.31 11.60 4.55
CA VAL A 299 5.93 11.35 3.16
C VAL A 299 4.99 12.42 2.59
N GLY A 300 4.35 13.22 3.45
CA GLY A 300 3.58 14.40 3.04
C GLY A 300 2.40 14.14 2.09
N MET A 301 1.81 12.93 2.08
CA MET A 301 0.76 12.59 1.13
C MET A 301 -0.57 13.29 1.41
N GLY A 302 -0.88 13.64 2.67
CA GLY A 302 -2.16 14.25 3.06
C GLY A 302 -3.36 13.28 3.08
N TYR A 303 -3.19 12.07 2.54
CA TYR A 303 -4.17 10.99 2.50
C TYR A 303 -3.50 9.64 2.72
N LEU A 304 -4.29 8.62 3.10
CA LEU A 304 -3.77 7.27 3.28
C LEU A 304 -3.41 6.66 1.90
N PRO A 305 -2.22 6.04 1.76
CA PRO A 305 -1.87 5.33 0.54
C PRO A 305 -2.83 4.15 0.30
N ARG A 306 -3.12 3.83 -0.97
CA ARG A 306 -3.91 2.63 -1.31
C ARG A 306 -3.09 1.36 -1.18
N PHE A 307 -1.79 1.47 -1.37
CA PHE A 307 -0.85 0.39 -1.20
C PHE A 307 0.44 0.95 -0.60
N ALA A 308 0.86 0.36 0.52
CA ALA A 308 2.18 0.58 1.09
C ALA A 308 3.03 -0.68 0.92
N LEU A 309 4.31 -0.50 0.58
CA LEU A 309 5.30 -1.56 0.52
C LEU A 309 6.57 -1.07 1.22
N VAL A 310 6.94 -1.76 2.28
CA VAL A 310 8.21 -1.55 2.97
C VAL A 310 9.07 -2.78 2.75
N GLN A 311 10.28 -2.56 2.27
CA GLN A 311 11.23 -3.59 1.91
C GLN A 311 12.56 -3.34 2.60
N TYR A 312 13.27 -4.40 2.92
CA TYR A 312 14.63 -4.33 3.41
C TYR A 312 15.49 -5.41 2.74
N LYS A 313 16.74 -5.06 2.46
CA LYS A 313 17.65 -5.83 1.63
C LYS A 313 18.90 -6.15 2.43
N ALA A 314 19.22 -7.43 2.50
CA ALA A 314 20.47 -7.89 3.09
C ALA A 314 21.66 -7.38 2.28
N ILE A 315 22.68 -6.90 2.98
CA ILE A 315 23.86 -6.26 2.39
C ILE A 315 25.13 -7.10 2.60
N ASP A 316 25.01 -8.19 3.35
CA ASP A 316 26.07 -9.09 3.80
C ASP A 316 25.52 -10.51 4.00
N GLY A 317 26.42 -11.44 4.34
CA GLY A 317 26.09 -12.85 4.59
C GLY A 317 25.55 -13.62 3.38
N ASP A 318 25.01 -14.80 3.64
CA ASP A 318 24.57 -15.74 2.60
C ASP A 318 23.41 -15.19 1.75
N ASN A 319 22.65 -14.24 2.29
CA ASN A 319 21.51 -13.63 1.62
C ASN A 319 21.83 -12.21 1.10
N GLN A 320 23.10 -11.84 0.95
CA GLN A 320 23.47 -10.57 0.36
C GLN A 320 22.73 -10.33 -0.98
N GLY A 321 22.06 -9.19 -1.09
CA GLY A 321 21.27 -8.78 -2.25
C GLY A 321 19.82 -9.28 -2.28
N TYR A 322 19.42 -10.17 -1.35
CA TYR A 322 18.02 -10.56 -1.20
C TYR A 322 17.21 -9.48 -0.48
N ILE A 323 16.00 -9.25 -0.99
CA ILE A 323 14.99 -8.33 -0.51
C ILE A 323 13.91 -9.12 0.22
N PHE A 324 13.47 -8.56 1.34
CA PHE A 324 12.43 -9.07 2.21
C PHE A 324 11.36 -8.00 2.39
N ASN A 325 10.11 -8.41 2.52
CA ASN A 325 9.00 -7.50 2.82
C ASN A 325 8.84 -7.37 4.34
N ALA A 326 8.73 -6.14 4.84
CA ALA A 326 8.42 -5.86 6.25
C ALA A 326 6.98 -6.26 6.59
N ILE A 327 6.68 -6.37 7.89
CA ILE A 327 5.36 -6.75 8.39
C ILE A 327 4.76 -5.68 9.28
N GLY A 328 3.45 -5.73 9.48
CA GLY A 328 2.73 -4.58 10.05
C GLY A 328 2.69 -4.50 11.57
N THR A 329 2.98 -5.57 12.31
CA THR A 329 2.85 -5.63 13.78
C THR A 329 3.87 -6.59 14.35
N ALA A 330 4.41 -6.27 15.52
CA ALA A 330 5.28 -7.18 16.26
C ALA A 330 4.43 -8.27 16.94
N GLU A 331 4.64 -9.53 16.58
CA GLU A 331 3.90 -10.66 17.18
C GLU A 331 4.44 -11.11 18.55
N ASN A 332 5.52 -10.45 19.02
CA ASN A 332 6.15 -10.66 20.31
C ASN A 332 6.90 -9.39 20.75
N ASP A 333 7.13 -9.24 22.04
CA ASP A 333 7.89 -8.12 22.62
C ASP A 333 9.34 -8.46 22.97
N GLY A 334 9.66 -9.76 22.92
CA GLY A 334 10.88 -10.39 23.37
C GLY A 334 11.29 -10.10 24.83
N LEU A 335 10.35 -9.83 25.73
CA LEU A 335 10.64 -9.72 27.15
C LEU A 335 10.26 -11.05 27.83
N THR A 336 11.15 -12.05 27.79
CA THR A 336 10.99 -13.22 28.67
C THR A 336 11.81 -13.02 29.96
N PRO A 337 11.26 -13.36 31.15
CA PRO A 337 11.95 -13.14 32.43
C PRO A 337 13.29 -13.87 32.58
N THR A 338 13.57 -14.86 31.74
CA THR A 338 14.71 -15.78 31.92
C THR A 338 15.75 -15.70 30.81
N GLN A 339 15.48 -15.09 29.65
CA GLN A 339 16.35 -15.19 28.47
C GLN A 339 16.26 -13.94 27.57
N LYS A 340 17.33 -13.64 26.84
CA LYS A 340 17.32 -12.63 25.78
C LYS A 340 16.85 -13.28 24.48
N PRO A 341 15.61 -13.04 24.01
CA PRO A 341 15.14 -13.64 22.78
C PRO A 341 15.84 -13.01 21.58
N GLN A 342 15.99 -13.84 20.56
CA GLN A 342 16.65 -13.46 19.33
C GLN A 342 15.59 -12.99 18.34
N LEU A 343 15.46 -11.66 18.23
CA LEU A 343 14.44 -11.02 17.42
C LEU A 343 14.99 -10.58 16.06
N GLY A 344 14.13 -10.49 15.06
CA GLY A 344 14.52 -9.82 13.83
C GLY A 344 13.42 -9.42 12.87
N GLY A 345 13.83 -8.70 11.83
CA GLY A 345 12.92 -8.15 10.83
C GLY A 345 12.63 -6.67 11.03
N VAL A 346 11.73 -6.17 10.19
CA VAL A 346 11.29 -4.77 10.17
C VAL A 346 9.77 -4.75 10.37
N VAL A 347 9.31 -3.96 11.34
CA VAL A 347 7.90 -3.65 11.52
C VAL A 347 7.62 -2.27 10.93
N PHE A 348 6.45 -2.09 10.32
CA PHE A 348 6.04 -0.78 9.83
C PHE A 348 4.56 -0.47 10.07
N ALA A 349 4.26 0.81 10.12
CA ALA A 349 2.92 1.34 10.09
C ALA A 349 2.91 2.64 9.29
N TYR A 350 1.78 2.98 8.68
CA TYR A 350 1.68 4.18 7.86
C TYR A 350 0.45 5.01 8.20
N GLY A 351 0.63 6.32 8.15
CA GLY A 351 -0.43 7.32 8.27
C GLY A 351 -0.57 8.11 6.97
N LYS A 352 -1.28 9.24 7.06
CA LYS A 352 -1.46 10.15 5.92
C LYS A 352 -0.17 10.87 5.51
N ASN A 353 0.71 11.12 6.47
CA ASN A 353 1.86 12.01 6.29
C ASN A 353 3.19 11.37 6.68
N SER A 354 3.18 10.18 7.27
CA SER A 354 4.41 9.50 7.65
C SER A 354 4.29 7.99 7.61
N VAL A 355 5.46 7.36 7.47
CA VAL A 355 5.66 5.93 7.65
C VAL A 355 6.59 5.77 8.84
N ARG A 356 6.18 4.95 9.79
CA ARG A 356 6.95 4.60 10.98
C ARG A 356 7.49 3.20 10.82
N LEU A 357 8.74 3.02 11.20
CA LEU A 357 9.49 1.79 11.05
C LEU A 357 10.13 1.45 12.39
N TRP A 358 10.19 0.15 12.70
CA TRP A 358 10.84 -0.37 13.90
C TRP A 358 11.70 -1.57 13.58
N THR A 359 12.83 -1.68 14.29
CA THR A 359 13.65 -2.89 14.35
C THR A 359 13.86 -3.26 15.83
N PRO A 360 14.21 -4.52 16.14
CA PRO A 360 14.48 -4.89 17.52
C PRO A 360 15.79 -4.27 18.00
N SER A 361 15.82 -3.79 19.25
CA SER A 361 16.97 -3.09 19.81
C SER A 361 18.12 -4.05 20.16
N PRO A 362 19.34 -3.85 19.61
CA PRO A 362 20.49 -4.68 19.94
C PRO A 362 20.98 -4.47 21.37
N ASP A 363 20.81 -3.27 21.93
CA ASP A 363 21.29 -2.90 23.27
C ASP A 363 20.57 -3.72 24.37
N LEU A 364 19.34 -4.13 24.11
CA LEU A 364 18.51 -4.84 25.07
C LEU A 364 18.62 -6.37 24.90
N THR A 365 18.84 -6.86 23.67
CA THR A 365 18.83 -8.29 23.33
C THR A 365 20.21 -8.92 23.16
N GLY A 366 21.23 -8.14 22.77
CA GLY A 366 22.52 -8.65 22.29
C GLY A 366 22.45 -9.57 21.06
N THR A 367 21.26 -9.77 20.48
CA THR A 367 21.00 -10.77 19.41
C THR A 367 19.93 -10.32 18.40
N ALA A 368 19.55 -9.04 18.42
CA ALA A 368 18.68 -8.43 17.43
C ALA A 368 19.33 -8.40 16.05
N SER A 369 18.52 -8.52 15.00
CA SER A 369 18.97 -8.39 13.61
C SER A 369 17.88 -7.75 12.76
N ILE A 370 18.24 -6.84 11.85
CA ILE A 370 17.31 -6.34 10.83
C ILE A 370 16.93 -7.46 9.86
N VAL A 371 17.93 -8.22 9.39
CA VAL A 371 17.68 -9.43 8.57
C VAL A 371 17.99 -10.66 9.39
N ARG A 372 16.95 -11.44 9.65
CA ARG A 372 17.04 -12.66 10.44
C ARG A 372 16.50 -13.85 9.68
N ILE A 373 17.32 -14.89 9.54
CA ILE A 373 16.95 -16.22 9.07
C ILE A 373 17.72 -17.22 9.93
N MET A 374 17.06 -17.89 10.86
CA MET A 374 17.67 -18.88 11.75
C MET A 374 16.63 -19.94 12.16
N ASP A 375 17.04 -21.19 12.34
CA ASP A 375 16.15 -22.31 12.72
C ASP A 375 15.01 -22.62 11.72
N LEU A 376 15.11 -22.07 10.51
CA LEU A 376 14.22 -22.33 9.39
C LEU A 376 14.97 -23.02 8.26
N GLY A 377 14.25 -23.74 7.40
CA GLY A 377 14.79 -24.37 6.20
C GLY A 377 16.00 -25.27 6.44
N GLY A 378 16.01 -25.98 7.58
CA GLY A 378 17.12 -26.85 7.95
C GLY A 378 18.44 -26.11 8.17
N ASN A 379 18.39 -24.82 8.57
CA ASN A 379 19.55 -23.96 8.81
C ASN A 379 20.40 -23.66 7.56
N GLN A 380 19.78 -23.70 6.37
CA GLN A 380 20.44 -23.29 5.13
C GLN A 380 20.28 -21.78 4.87
N SER A 381 21.36 -21.14 4.41
CA SER A 381 21.41 -19.70 4.12
C SER A 381 20.96 -18.86 5.31
N ILE A 382 21.59 -19.07 6.47
CA ILE A 382 21.30 -18.32 7.70
C ILE A 382 21.67 -16.85 7.52
N GLN A 383 20.93 -15.95 8.18
CA GLN A 383 21.21 -14.52 8.20
C GLN A 383 21.01 -13.92 9.59
N LEU A 384 21.94 -13.07 10.01
CA LEU A 384 21.92 -12.35 11.28
C LEU A 384 22.48 -10.92 11.09
N SER A 385 21.93 -10.17 10.14
CA SER A 385 22.43 -8.84 9.81
C SER A 385 21.87 -7.79 10.76
N THR A 386 22.74 -7.00 11.39
CA THR A 386 22.37 -5.78 12.14
C THR A 386 22.28 -4.55 11.24
N GLN A 387 22.56 -4.72 9.95
CA GLN A 387 22.51 -3.67 8.94
C GLN A 387 21.75 -4.16 7.71
N ALA A 388 20.98 -3.27 7.07
CA ALA A 388 20.29 -3.55 5.83
C ALA A 388 20.05 -2.24 5.07
N ASP A 389 19.86 -2.32 3.75
CA ASP A 389 19.25 -1.19 3.05
C ASP A 389 17.73 -1.31 3.16
N VAL A 390 17.01 -0.22 3.45
CA VAL A 390 15.55 -0.18 3.59
C VAL A 390 14.96 0.77 2.54
N ARG A 391 13.76 0.46 2.05
CA ARG A 391 13.02 1.26 1.07
C ARG A 391 11.53 1.25 1.38
N VAL A 392 10.92 2.42 1.28
CA VAL A 392 9.48 2.64 1.44
C VAL A 392 8.89 3.15 0.14
N ARG A 393 7.88 2.45 -0.37
CA ARG A 393 7.13 2.84 -1.56
C ARG A 393 5.64 2.90 -1.28
N LEU A 394 5.02 3.99 -1.70
CA LEU A 394 3.61 4.26 -1.49
C LEU A 394 2.93 4.63 -2.82
N TRP A 395 1.77 4.03 -3.06
CA TRP A 395 0.94 4.31 -4.23
C TRP A 395 -0.36 4.96 -3.78
N ALA A 396 -0.62 6.15 -4.31
CA ALA A 396 -1.89 6.84 -4.22
C ALA A 396 -2.87 6.25 -5.22
N GLY A 397 -4.14 6.22 -4.83
CA GLY A 397 -5.19 6.20 -5.82
C GLY A 397 -5.50 7.61 -6.25
N LYS A 398 -5.28 7.97 -7.52
CA LYS A 398 -5.84 9.22 -8.04
C LYS A 398 -7.36 9.19 -7.86
N PHE A 399 -7.89 10.11 -7.06
CA PHE A 399 -9.29 10.49 -7.15
C PHE A 399 -9.40 11.50 -8.29
N HIS A 400 -9.52 11.02 -9.52
CA HIS A 400 -10.14 11.86 -10.54
C HIS A 400 -11.64 11.86 -10.29
N GLN A 401 -12.10 12.73 -9.40
CA GLN A 401 -13.49 13.16 -9.44
C GLN A 401 -13.65 13.91 -10.78
N LYS A 402 -14.14 13.23 -11.82
CA LYS A 402 -14.68 13.93 -12.98
C LYS A 402 -15.89 14.69 -12.45
N THR A 403 -15.70 15.95 -12.07
CA THR A 403 -16.81 16.89 -11.94
C THR A 403 -17.39 16.99 -13.35
N ALA A 404 -18.48 16.27 -13.61
CA ALA A 404 -19.24 16.46 -14.82
C ALA A 404 -19.79 17.89 -14.76
N CYS A 405 -19.10 18.84 -15.38
CA CYS A 405 -19.70 20.11 -15.73
C CYS A 405 -20.83 19.80 -16.70
N THR A 406 -22.04 19.63 -16.15
CA THR A 406 -23.24 19.60 -16.96
C THR A 406 -23.39 21.00 -17.51
N LEU A 407 -23.10 21.19 -18.80
CA LEU A 407 -23.58 22.36 -19.54
C LEU A 407 -25.10 22.26 -19.51
N GLY A 408 -25.72 22.95 -18.55
CA GLY A 408 -27.16 23.14 -18.56
C GLY A 408 -27.53 23.88 -19.82
N SER A 409 -28.07 23.18 -20.81
CA SER A 409 -28.77 23.78 -21.93
C SER A 409 -30.10 24.34 -21.43
N THR A 410 -30.05 25.46 -20.71
CA THR A 410 -31.22 26.30 -20.54
C THR A 410 -31.46 27.02 -21.87
N TYR A 411 -32.29 26.42 -22.71
CA TYR A 411 -33.00 27.17 -23.75
C TYR A 411 -33.99 28.10 -23.02
N GLN A 412 -33.53 29.30 -22.67
CA GLN A 412 -34.44 30.41 -22.42
C GLN A 412 -34.70 31.12 -23.75
N LYS A 413 -35.94 30.99 -24.22
CA LYS A 413 -36.51 31.82 -25.28
C LYS A 413 -36.49 33.28 -24.79
N MET A 414 -35.52 34.07 -25.25
CA MET A 414 -35.54 35.53 -25.05
C MET A 414 -36.53 36.12 -26.05
N GLU A 415 -37.78 36.31 -25.60
CA GLU A 415 -38.69 37.28 -26.19
C GLU A 415 -38.50 38.61 -25.43
N ASP A 416 -38.32 39.68 -26.20
CA ASP A 416 -38.31 41.10 -25.80
C ASP A 416 -37.31 41.56 -24.73
N MET A 417 -36.11 41.93 -25.19
CA MET A 417 -35.41 43.10 -24.63
C MET A 417 -34.89 44.01 -25.74
N SER A 418 -35.42 45.22 -25.72
CA SER A 418 -35.09 46.35 -26.59
C SER A 418 -33.60 46.70 -26.58
N THR A 419 -33.09 46.96 -27.77
CA THR A 419 -31.75 47.45 -28.08
C THR A 419 -31.43 48.81 -27.46
N THR A 420 -30.36 48.86 -26.67
CA THR A 420 -29.51 50.06 -26.56
C THR A 420 -28.11 49.68 -27.00
N TRP A 421 -27.72 50.17 -28.18
CA TRP A 421 -26.36 50.08 -28.71
C TRP A 421 -25.47 51.08 -27.99
N GLN A 422 -24.47 50.60 -27.24
CA GLN A 422 -23.27 51.39 -26.98
C GLN A 422 -22.21 50.98 -28.00
N THR A 423 -21.96 51.87 -28.96
CA THR A 423 -20.83 51.80 -29.89
C THR A 423 -19.53 51.99 -29.11
N ALA A 424 -18.71 50.95 -29.02
CA ALA A 424 -17.30 51.09 -28.68
C ALA A 424 -16.50 51.17 -30.00
N ASN A 425 -15.88 52.32 -30.25
CA ASN A 425 -14.94 52.49 -31.35
C ASN A 425 -13.64 51.77 -31.00
N ALA A 426 -13.26 50.78 -31.80
CA ALA A 426 -11.93 50.19 -31.77
C ALA A 426 -11.04 50.93 -32.79
N THR A 427 -10.08 51.71 -32.30
CA THR A 427 -8.98 52.25 -33.12
C THR A 427 -7.77 51.35 -32.89
N THR A 428 -7.28 50.75 -33.97
CA THR A 428 -6.09 49.91 -33.99
C THR A 428 -4.83 50.77 -34.01
N HIS A 429 -4.00 50.69 -32.98
CA HIS A 429 -2.55 50.82 -33.11
C HIS A 429 -1.85 50.03 -31.99
N LEU A 430 -0.98 49.10 -32.42
CA LEU A 430 0.01 48.37 -31.61
C LEU A 430 -0.52 47.55 -30.42
N GLY A 431 -1.05 46.36 -30.75
CA GLY A 431 -0.73 45.11 -30.05
C GLY A 431 -0.88 45.09 -28.52
N GLN A 432 -2.11 45.16 -28.02
CA GLN A 432 -2.51 44.55 -26.75
C GLN A 432 -4.04 44.42 -26.70
N LEU A 433 -4.55 43.18 -26.62
CA LEU A 433 -5.97 42.91 -26.38
C LEU A 433 -6.14 42.65 -24.89
N THR A 434 -6.72 43.61 -24.16
CA THR A 434 -7.14 43.39 -22.76
C THR A 434 -8.62 43.02 -22.77
N VAL A 435 -8.94 41.75 -22.54
CA VAL A 435 -10.31 41.30 -22.30
C VAL A 435 -10.54 41.27 -20.80
N THR A 436 -11.37 42.18 -20.29
CA THR A 436 -11.90 42.10 -18.92
C THR A 436 -13.26 41.41 -18.96
N GLY A 437 -13.36 40.25 -18.31
CA GLY A 437 -14.61 39.53 -18.12
C GLY A 437 -14.75 39.11 -16.67
N SER A 438 -15.84 39.53 -16.02
CA SER A 438 -16.19 39.10 -14.66
C SER A 438 -16.96 37.78 -14.71
N LEU A 439 -16.42 36.72 -14.11
CA LEU A 439 -17.20 35.50 -13.83
C LEU A 439 -18.03 35.73 -12.56
N LYS A 440 -19.36 35.76 -12.69
CA LYS A 440 -20.26 35.67 -11.53
C LYS A 440 -20.44 34.18 -11.18
N CYS A 441 -19.66 33.68 -10.22
CA CYS A 441 -19.99 32.43 -9.55
C CYS A 441 -21.08 32.70 -8.50
N GLY A 442 -22.25 32.10 -8.67
CA GLY A 442 -23.34 32.19 -7.71
C GLY A 442 -23.08 31.31 -6.49
N ARG A 443 -22.27 31.81 -5.54
CA ARG A 443 -22.27 31.56 -4.08
C ARG A 443 -20.91 31.98 -3.49
N GLU A 444 -20.96 32.60 -2.33
CA GLU A 444 -19.84 33.30 -1.66
C GLU A 444 -18.64 32.38 -1.39
N CYS A 445 -17.49 32.71 -1.99
CA CYS A 445 -16.20 32.20 -1.55
C CYS A 445 -15.56 33.25 -0.62
N HIS A 446 -15.36 32.92 0.65
CA HIS A 446 -14.54 33.73 1.55
C HIS A 446 -13.06 33.42 1.30
N CYS A 447 -12.36 34.34 0.64
CA CYS A 447 -10.89 34.34 0.61
C CYS A 447 -10.36 34.97 1.91
N ARG A 448 -9.42 34.29 2.58
CA ARG A 448 -8.61 34.90 3.65
C ARG A 448 -7.67 35.98 3.08
N PRO A 449 -7.33 37.04 3.85
CA PRO A 449 -6.76 38.26 3.32
C PRO A 449 -5.22 38.33 3.41
N ASP A 450 -4.46 37.35 2.89
CA ASP A 450 -2.98 37.39 3.00
C ASP A 450 -2.23 37.19 1.66
N CYS A 451 -2.84 37.50 0.52
CA CYS A 451 -2.14 37.55 -0.77
C CYS A 451 -2.04 38.99 -1.27
N VAL A 452 -1.04 39.73 -0.79
CA VAL A 452 -0.61 41.01 -1.37
C VAL A 452 0.48 40.73 -2.39
N ALA A 453 0.14 40.71 -3.68
CA ALA A 453 1.13 40.70 -4.75
C ALA A 453 1.65 42.14 -4.95
N TRP A 454 2.92 42.37 -4.62
CA TRP A 454 3.63 43.59 -4.98
C TRP A 454 4.05 43.52 -6.44
N ALA A 455 3.57 44.46 -7.26
CA ALA A 455 4.13 44.74 -8.58
C ALA A 455 5.10 45.92 -8.46
N THR A 456 6.41 45.66 -8.58
CA THR A 456 7.41 46.71 -8.81
C THR A 456 7.94 46.61 -10.24
N PRO A 457 7.88 47.70 -11.04
CA PRO A 457 8.53 47.75 -12.34
C PRO A 457 10.02 48.07 -12.15
N GLY A 458 10.89 47.14 -12.54
CA GLY A 458 12.33 47.34 -12.39
C GLY A 458 13.15 46.31 -13.17
N TYR A 459 13.88 46.82 -14.16
CA TYR A 459 14.84 46.12 -15.01
C TYR A 459 16.00 45.56 -14.17
N VAL A 460 16.29 44.25 -14.25
CA VAL A 460 17.56 43.68 -13.74
C VAL A 460 18.09 42.65 -14.74
N ARG A 461 19.26 42.93 -15.31
CA ARG A 461 20.14 41.94 -15.97
C ARG A 461 20.97 41.25 -14.89
N GLY A 462 20.88 39.93 -14.78
CA GLY A 462 21.74 39.11 -13.93
C GLY A 462 21.40 37.63 -14.04
N ASN A 463 22.42 36.77 -14.12
CA ASN A 463 22.31 35.33 -14.33
C ASN A 463 21.48 34.64 -13.23
N ILE A 464 20.55 33.79 -13.64
CA ILE A 464 19.71 32.96 -12.75
C ILE A 464 20.26 31.50 -12.78
N PRO A 465 20.40 30.82 -11.63
CA PRO A 465 20.75 29.40 -11.59
C PRO A 465 19.61 28.53 -12.12
N THR A 466 19.95 27.53 -12.92
CA THR A 466 19.04 26.51 -13.45
C THR A 466 18.56 25.55 -12.36
N SER A 467 17.36 25.76 -11.83
CA SER A 467 16.48 24.70 -11.31
C SER A 467 15.07 25.23 -11.06
N CYS A 468 14.32 25.45 -12.14
CA CYS A 468 12.86 25.49 -12.16
C CYS A 468 12.46 24.96 -13.54
N ASP A 469 12.01 23.70 -13.59
CA ASP A 469 11.46 23.11 -14.81
C ASP A 469 10.10 23.74 -15.11
N LEU A 470 10.15 24.87 -15.83
CA LEU A 470 9.04 25.29 -16.69
C LEU A 470 9.20 24.53 -18.01
N MET A 471 8.26 23.62 -18.30
CA MET A 471 8.09 23.11 -19.66
C MET A 471 7.70 24.26 -20.60
N GLY A 472 8.70 24.96 -21.11
CA GLY A 472 8.57 25.91 -22.20
C GLY A 472 8.64 25.17 -23.53
N VAL A 473 7.51 25.07 -24.23
CA VAL A 473 7.51 24.67 -25.64
C VAL A 473 8.16 25.80 -26.44
N ARG A 474 9.39 25.62 -26.92
CA ARG A 474 10.00 26.49 -27.94
C ARG A 474 9.48 26.07 -29.31
N PHE A 475 8.77 26.96 -29.99
CA PHE A 475 8.58 26.84 -31.44
C PHE A 475 9.79 27.46 -32.13
N GLY A 476 10.45 26.68 -33.00
CA GLY A 476 11.48 27.19 -33.90
C GLY A 476 10.88 28.23 -34.84
N SER A 477 11.58 29.34 -35.03
CA SER A 477 11.25 30.36 -36.01
C SER A 477 11.23 29.73 -37.41
N ASP A 478 10.13 29.94 -38.12
CA ASP A 478 9.82 29.54 -39.51
C ASP A 478 8.96 28.30 -39.68
N GLN A 479 7.70 28.34 -39.22
CA GLN A 479 6.54 27.82 -39.98
C GLN A 479 5.27 28.64 -39.65
N SER A 480 4.64 29.20 -40.67
CA SER A 480 3.30 29.80 -40.57
C SER A 480 2.25 28.70 -40.37
N LEU A 481 1.51 28.73 -39.27
CA LEU A 481 0.34 27.88 -39.08
C LEU A 481 -0.81 28.34 -39.99
N PRO A 482 -1.55 27.43 -40.65
CA PRO A 482 -2.76 27.77 -41.40
C PRO A 482 -3.83 28.39 -40.50
N SER A 483 -4.60 29.35 -41.04
CA SER A 483 -5.55 30.20 -40.32
C SER A 483 -6.74 29.51 -39.63
N ASP A 484 -6.85 28.18 -39.74
CA ASP A 484 -8.11 27.49 -39.43
C ASP A 484 -7.97 26.40 -38.34
N GLN A 485 -6.95 26.48 -37.47
CA GLN A 485 -6.84 25.58 -36.31
C GLN A 485 -7.12 26.28 -34.98
N ASN A 486 -8.24 25.91 -34.36
CA ASN A 486 -8.56 26.26 -32.97
C ASN A 486 -7.61 25.51 -32.02
N LEU A 487 -6.61 26.21 -31.47
CA LEU A 487 -5.84 25.74 -30.33
C LEU A 487 -6.74 25.72 -29.08
N LYS A 488 -6.98 24.53 -28.53
CA LYS A 488 -7.66 24.37 -27.23
C LYS A 488 -6.62 24.29 -26.13
N PHE A 489 -6.68 25.22 -25.19
CA PHE A 489 -5.93 25.14 -23.93
C PHE A 489 -6.83 24.52 -22.87
N TYR A 490 -6.37 23.45 -22.23
CA TYR A 490 -7.01 22.90 -21.04
C TYR A 490 -6.33 23.50 -19.81
N ARG A 491 -7.11 24.10 -18.92
CA ARG A 491 -6.65 24.53 -17.60
C ARG A 491 -7.08 23.47 -16.60
N TYR A 492 -6.12 22.81 -15.97
CA TYR A 492 -6.38 21.95 -14.82
C TYR A 492 -6.55 22.84 -13.58
N VAL A 493 -7.62 22.61 -12.82
CA VAL A 493 -7.88 23.27 -11.54
C VAL A 493 -7.81 22.16 -10.49
N ASP A 494 -6.78 22.18 -9.67
CA ASP A 494 -6.76 21.38 -8.44
C ASP A 494 -7.74 22.01 -7.45
N MET A 495 -8.74 21.24 -7.04
CA MET A 495 -9.62 21.59 -5.93
C MET A 495 -9.24 20.74 -4.73
N ASP A 496 -8.75 21.39 -3.68
CA ASP A 496 -8.62 20.82 -2.35
C ASP A 496 -10.02 20.69 -1.73
N ILE A 497 -10.47 19.46 -1.45
CA ILE A 497 -11.73 19.18 -0.77
C ILE A 497 -11.41 18.56 0.60
N SER A 498 -10.56 19.23 1.38
CA SER A 498 -10.41 18.95 2.80
C SER A 498 -11.55 19.59 3.59
N GLY A 499 -12.71 18.93 3.63
CA GLY A 499 -13.83 19.42 4.45
C GLY A 499 -15.16 18.66 4.36
N TRP A 500 -15.21 17.51 3.69
CA TRP A 500 -16.41 16.68 3.64
C TRP A 500 -16.38 15.64 4.77
N GLU A 501 -17.13 15.89 5.84
CA GLU A 501 -17.56 14.86 6.79
C GLU A 501 -18.94 14.34 6.30
N GLU A 502 -19.02 13.05 5.98
CA GLU A 502 -20.30 12.37 5.70
C GLU A 502 -21.03 12.09 7.01
N ASN A 503 -22.28 12.56 7.12
CA ASN A 503 -23.29 12.00 8.04
C ASN A 503 -23.94 10.78 7.41
#